data_AF-A0A3B9LB29-F1
#
_entry.id   AF-A0A3B9LB29-F1
#
_cell.length_a   1.000
_cell.length_b   1.000
_cell.length_c   1.000
_cell.angle_alpha   90.00
_cell.angle_beta   90.00
_cell.angle_gamma   90.00
#
_symmetry.space_group_name_H-M   'P 1'
#
loop_
_entity.id
_entity.type
_entity.pdbx_description
1 polymer ?
#
loop_
_entity_poly.entity_id
_entity_poly.type
_entity_poly.pdbx_seq_one_letter_code
_entity_poly.pdbx_strand_id
1 'polypeptide(L)'
;MMGISSAGVGSGLDVESIVTSLMNVEKRPLTLVSKQKTAYQSKLSAYGTMNSALSTFKTAVSALSTSTKFNAQSVTSSDTTVFTATANGSASLGDYAVTVNQLAKAHKIAM
;
A
#
# COMPACT_ATOMS: atom_id res chain seq x y z
N MET A 1 23.81 58.57 -10.44
CA MET A 1 24.09 59.06 -9.08
C MET A 1 22.82 59.71 -8.56
N MET A 2 21.97 58.95 -7.85
CA MET A 2 20.78 59.51 -7.18
C MET A 2 21.11 59.60 -5.70
N GLY A 3 21.11 60.84 -5.21
CA GLY A 3 21.61 61.21 -3.89
C GLY A 3 20.78 60.59 -2.76
N ILE A 4 21.48 59.91 -1.87
CA ILE A 4 21.02 59.61 -0.52
C ILE A 4 21.31 60.84 0.34
N SER A 5 20.45 61.86 0.24
CA SER A 5 20.45 62.97 1.20
C SER A 5 19.47 62.66 2.32
N SER A 6 20.03 62.32 3.48
CA SER A 6 19.55 62.79 4.79
C SER A 6 18.05 62.67 5.09
N ALA A 7 17.57 61.44 5.33
CA ALA A 7 16.27 61.22 5.96
C ALA A 7 16.38 60.22 7.13
N GLY A 8 17.43 60.36 7.93
CA GLY A 8 17.51 59.74 9.25
C GLY A 8 16.92 60.71 10.27
N VAL A 9 15.97 60.23 11.09
CA VAL A 9 15.31 60.96 12.19
C VAL A 9 14.28 62.01 11.74
N GLY A 10 13.02 61.58 11.54
CA GLY A 10 11.84 62.47 11.60
C GLY A 10 10.88 62.52 10.40
N SER A 11 11.11 61.78 9.32
CA SER A 11 10.38 61.99 8.04
C SER A 11 9.14 61.13 7.79
N GLY A 12 8.68 60.31 8.75
CA GLY A 12 7.53 59.41 8.50
C GLY A 12 7.79 58.35 7.41
N LEU A 13 9.05 58.21 6.98
CA LEU A 13 9.50 57.10 6.16
C LEU A 13 9.64 55.89 7.06
N ASP A 14 8.67 54.99 6.93
CA ASP A 14 8.67 53.68 7.56
C ASP A 14 9.76 52.82 6.91
N VAL A 15 11.00 53.03 7.36
CA VAL A 15 12.18 52.27 6.93
C VAL A 15 11.97 50.78 7.19
N GLU A 16 11.22 50.44 8.23
CA GLU A 16 10.86 49.07 8.59
C GLU A 16 9.94 48.44 7.53
N SER A 17 8.97 49.19 7.00
CA SER A 17 8.13 48.79 5.85
C SER A 17 8.94 48.61 4.56
N ILE A 18 9.92 49.48 4.29
CA ILE A 18 10.78 49.37 3.10
C ILE A 18 11.68 48.13 3.19
N VAL A 19 12.30 47.90 4.36
CA VAL A 19 13.14 46.72 4.62
C VAL A 19 12.30 45.44 4.54
N THR A 20 11.10 45.43 5.11
CA THR A 20 10.17 44.30 5.04
C THR A 20 9.74 44.03 3.59
N SER A 21 9.49 45.08 2.80
CA SER A 21 9.13 44.97 1.39
C SER A 21 10.27 44.40 0.54
N LEU A 22 11.51 44.84 0.76
CA LEU A 22 12.72 44.29 0.13
C LEU A 22 12.94 42.82 0.50
N MET A 23 12.82 42.48 1.79
CA MET A 23 12.92 41.10 2.27
C MET A 23 11.83 40.19 1.67
N ASN A 24 10.61 40.69 1.49
CA ASN A 24 9.53 39.93 0.85
C ASN A 24 9.83 39.65 -0.63
N VAL A 25 10.44 40.60 -1.33
CA VAL A 25 10.89 40.39 -2.71
C VAL A 25 12.04 39.38 -2.77
N GLU A 26 13.00 39.45 -1.84
CA GLU A 26 14.09 38.49 -1.73
C GLU A 26 13.62 37.07 -1.40
N LYS A 27 12.52 36.93 -0.65
CA LYS A 27 11.91 35.62 -0.33
C LYS A 27 11.04 35.03 -1.44
N ARG A 28 10.72 35.78 -2.51
CA ARG A 28 9.96 35.25 -3.66
C ARG A 28 10.55 33.98 -4.28
N PRO A 29 11.85 33.90 -4.62
CA PRO A 29 12.44 32.68 -5.17
C PRO A 29 12.30 31.47 -4.23
N LEU A 30 12.47 31.65 -2.91
CA LEU A 30 12.25 30.61 -1.92
C LEU A 30 10.80 30.11 -1.93
N THR A 31 9.85 31.04 -2.07
CA THR A 31 8.42 30.73 -2.14
C THR A 31 8.07 29.94 -3.40
N LEU A 32 8.70 30.27 -4.54
CA LEU A 32 8.54 29.55 -5.80
C LEU A 32 9.09 28.11 -5.72
N VAL A 33 10.28 27.94 -5.15
CA VAL A 33 10.88 26.61 -4.96
C VAL A 33 10.05 25.77 -3.99
N SER A 34 9.55 26.37 -2.91
CA SER A 34 8.66 25.69 -1.96
C SER A 34 7.36 25.21 -2.63
N LYS A 35 6.73 26.06 -3.45
CA LYS A 35 5.54 25.67 -4.24
C LYS A 35 5.83 24.53 -5.22
N GLN A 36 6.96 24.56 -5.91
CA GLN A 36 7.37 23.46 -6.79
C GLN A 36 7.60 22.16 -6.00
N LYS A 37 8.26 22.23 -4.84
CA LYS A 37 8.47 21.08 -3.96
C LYS A 37 7.14 20.46 -3.53
N THR A 38 6.18 21.25 -3.10
CA THR A 38 4.84 20.76 -2.74
C THR A 38 4.14 20.12 -3.95
N ALA A 39 4.20 20.75 -5.12
CA ALA A 39 3.60 20.19 -6.34
C ALA A 39 4.22 18.83 -6.74
N TYR A 40 5.55 18.69 -6.62
CA TYR A 40 6.23 17.41 -6.88
C TYR A 40 5.91 16.35 -5.82
N GLN A 41 5.79 16.73 -4.53
CA GLN A 41 5.34 15.80 -3.49
C GLN A 41 3.91 15.32 -3.74
N SER A 42 2.98 16.21 -4.09
CA SER A 42 1.61 15.80 -4.43
C SER A 42 1.57 14.86 -5.64
N LYS A 43 2.38 15.12 -6.68
CA LYS A 43 2.52 14.20 -7.81
C LYS A 43 3.08 12.85 -7.39
N LEU A 44 4.12 12.84 -6.55
CA LEU A 44 4.72 11.60 -6.04
C LEU A 44 3.71 10.78 -5.22
N SER A 45 2.96 11.44 -4.32
CA SER A 45 1.89 10.78 -3.56
C SER A 45 0.81 10.21 -4.48
N ALA A 46 0.39 10.95 -5.51
CA ALA A 46 -0.59 10.48 -6.49
C ALA A 46 -0.08 9.24 -7.25
N TYR A 47 1.18 9.23 -7.68
CA TYR A 47 1.81 8.04 -8.29
C TYR A 47 1.91 6.88 -7.31
N GLY A 48 2.24 7.14 -6.05
CA GLY A 48 2.27 6.14 -4.99
C GLY A 48 0.90 5.49 -4.80
N THR A 49 -0.16 6.29 -4.70
CA THR A 49 -1.54 5.79 -4.59
C THR A 49 -1.97 5.00 -5.82
N MET A 50 -1.66 5.49 -7.03
CA MET A 50 -1.96 4.78 -8.27
C MET A 50 -1.21 3.44 -8.35
N ASN A 51 0.07 3.40 -7.99
CA ASN A 51 0.85 2.18 -7.98
C ASN A 51 0.30 1.17 -6.96
N SER A 52 -0.09 1.62 -5.78
CA SER A 52 -0.76 0.77 -4.78
C SER A 52 -2.07 0.19 -5.32
N ALA A 53 -2.92 1.01 -5.94
CA ALA A 53 -4.17 0.56 -6.55
C ALA A 53 -3.93 -0.47 -7.66
N LEU A 54 -2.93 -0.25 -8.53
CA LEU A 54 -2.55 -1.21 -9.57
C LEU A 54 -1.98 -2.50 -9.00
N SER A 55 -1.21 -2.44 -7.91
CA SER A 55 -0.69 -3.62 -7.22
C SER A 55 -1.81 -4.47 -6.60
N THR A 56 -2.79 -3.82 -5.97
CA THR A 56 -3.99 -4.49 -5.46
C THR A 56 -4.79 -5.12 -6.59
N PHE A 57 -5.01 -4.39 -7.69
CA PHE A 57 -5.70 -4.91 -8.85
C PHE A 57 -4.98 -6.12 -9.46
N LYS A 58 -3.66 -6.03 -9.66
CA LYS A 58 -2.83 -7.15 -10.13
C LYS A 58 -2.96 -8.37 -9.21
N THR A 59 -2.94 -8.15 -7.90
CA THR A 59 -3.10 -9.24 -6.91
C THR A 59 -4.47 -9.91 -7.03
N ALA A 60 -5.53 -9.12 -7.18
CA ALA A 60 -6.89 -9.64 -7.35
C ALA A 60 -7.03 -10.44 -8.66
N VAL A 61 -6.48 -9.94 -9.76
CA VAL A 61 -6.50 -10.64 -11.05
C VAL A 61 -5.67 -11.92 -11.01
N SER A 62 -4.48 -11.91 -10.40
CA SER A 62 -3.67 -13.12 -10.22
C SER A 62 -4.37 -14.17 -9.34
N ALA A 63 -5.08 -13.74 -8.30
CA ALA A 63 -5.88 -14.63 -7.48
C ALA A 63 -7.03 -15.27 -8.28
N LEU A 64 -7.63 -14.51 -9.21
CA LEU A 64 -8.67 -15.00 -10.10
C LEU A 64 -8.12 -15.88 -11.22
N SER A 65 -6.92 -15.64 -11.74
CA SER A 65 -6.33 -16.45 -12.82
C SER A 65 -5.93 -17.86 -12.38
N THR A 66 -6.02 -18.18 -11.10
CA THR A 66 -5.64 -19.49 -10.58
C THR A 66 -6.77 -20.50 -10.80
N SER A 67 -6.63 -21.33 -11.84
CA SER A 67 -7.61 -22.35 -12.26
C SER A 67 -8.05 -23.33 -11.14
N THR A 68 -7.18 -23.58 -10.16
CA THR A 68 -7.50 -24.45 -9.01
C THR A 68 -8.63 -23.90 -8.13
N LYS A 69 -8.88 -22.58 -8.11
CA LYS A 69 -10.00 -22.01 -7.36
C LYS A 69 -11.36 -22.25 -8.02
N PHE A 70 -11.40 -22.37 -9.35
CA PHE A 70 -12.65 -22.68 -10.07
C PHE A 70 -13.01 -24.16 -10.00
N ASN A 71 -12.02 -25.02 -9.78
CA ASN A 71 -12.23 -26.46 -9.54
C ASN A 71 -12.22 -26.79 -8.04
N ALA A 72 -12.60 -25.83 -7.18
CA ALA A 72 -12.71 -26.09 -5.75
C ALA A 72 -13.80 -27.15 -5.51
N GLN A 73 -13.37 -28.33 -5.08
CA GLN A 73 -14.24 -29.44 -4.74
C GLN A 73 -14.43 -29.49 -3.23
N SER A 74 -15.68 -29.63 -2.80
CA SER A 74 -16.03 -29.81 -1.39
C SER A 74 -16.15 -31.30 -1.09
N VAL A 75 -15.62 -31.73 0.05
CA VAL A 75 -15.72 -33.12 0.52
C VAL A 75 -16.49 -33.13 1.82
N THR A 76 -17.51 -33.98 1.90
CA THR A 76 -18.28 -34.21 3.13
C THR A 76 -18.04 -35.64 3.58
N SER A 77 -17.73 -35.81 4.87
CA SER A 77 -17.60 -37.13 5.50
C SER A 77 -18.81 -37.37 6.38
N SER A 78 -19.37 -38.58 6.34
CA SER A 78 -20.49 -38.97 7.19
C SER A 78 -20.12 -39.02 8.67
N ASP A 79 -18.86 -39.27 8.99
CA ASP A 79 -18.33 -39.22 10.35
C ASP A 79 -16.92 -38.62 10.36
N THR A 80 -16.85 -37.32 10.69
CA THR A 80 -15.59 -36.57 10.76
C THR A 80 -14.73 -36.94 11.96
N THR A 81 -15.25 -37.69 12.93
CA THR A 81 -14.47 -38.15 14.10
C THR A 81 -13.63 -39.38 13.76
N VAL A 82 -14.09 -40.18 12.79
CA VAL A 82 -13.41 -41.39 12.32
C VAL A 82 -12.53 -41.10 11.10
N PHE A 83 -12.99 -40.24 10.18
CA PHE A 83 -12.26 -39.96 8.95
C PHE A 83 -12.57 -38.56 8.39
N THR A 84 -11.51 -37.83 8.02
CA THR A 84 -11.60 -36.55 7.32
C THR A 84 -10.91 -36.65 5.98
N ALA A 85 -11.47 -36.02 4.95
CA ALA A 85 -10.89 -35.95 3.62
C ALA A 85 -10.88 -34.52 3.08
N THR A 86 -9.89 -34.23 2.24
CA THR A 86 -9.75 -32.96 1.53
C THR A 86 -9.53 -33.23 0.04
N ALA A 87 -10.17 -32.44 -0.82
CA ALA A 87 -9.95 -32.52 -2.26
C ALA A 87 -8.98 -31.42 -2.70
N ASN A 88 -8.10 -31.76 -3.63
CA ASN A 88 -7.11 -30.85 -4.21
C ASN A 88 -7.58 -30.18 -5.52
N GLY A 89 -8.84 -30.41 -5.92
CA GLY A 89 -9.46 -29.84 -7.12
C GLY A 89 -9.25 -30.66 -8.41
N SER A 90 -8.53 -31.78 -8.35
CA SER A 90 -8.40 -32.74 -9.46
C SER A 90 -9.07 -34.09 -9.17
N ALA A 91 -9.79 -34.22 -8.05
CA ALA A 91 -10.45 -35.47 -7.71
C ALA A 91 -11.67 -35.70 -8.62
N SER A 92 -12.02 -36.96 -8.85
CA SER A 92 -13.26 -37.28 -9.57
C SER A 92 -14.45 -36.99 -8.65
N LEU A 93 -15.50 -36.37 -9.17
CA LEU A 93 -16.75 -36.21 -8.44
C LEU A 93 -17.43 -37.57 -8.31
N GLY A 94 -17.83 -37.93 -7.09
CA GLY A 94 -18.53 -39.18 -6.80
C GLY A 94 -18.57 -39.49 -5.31
N ASP A 95 -19.43 -40.44 -4.94
CA ASP A 95 -19.52 -40.97 -3.59
C ASP A 95 -18.52 -42.12 -3.39
N TYR A 96 -17.82 -42.10 -2.26
CA TYR A 96 -16.81 -43.11 -1.93
C TYR A 96 -17.15 -43.78 -0.60
N ALA A 97 -17.29 -45.11 -0.62
CA ALA A 97 -17.47 -45.90 0.60
C ALA A 97 -16.10 -46.22 1.21
N VAL A 98 -15.84 -45.69 2.41
CA VAL A 98 -14.58 -45.88 3.14
C VAL A 98 -14.84 -46.64 4.43
N THR A 99 -14.13 -47.76 4.62
CA THR A 99 -14.19 -48.57 5.86
C THR A 99 -12.83 -48.52 6.55
N VAL A 100 -12.81 -48.12 7.82
CA VAL A 100 -11.59 -48.05 8.63
C VAL A 100 -11.47 -49.32 9.48
N ASN A 101 -10.57 -50.23 9.11
CA ASN A 101 -10.38 -51.49 9.84
C ASN A 101 -9.38 -51.38 11.00
N GLN A 102 -8.26 -50.67 10.81
CA GLN A 102 -7.24 -50.52 11.83
C GLN A 102 -6.42 -49.24 11.61
N LEU A 103 -6.20 -48.47 12.68
CA LEU A 103 -5.33 -47.30 12.64
C LEU A 103 -3.87 -47.73 12.61
N ALA A 104 -3.08 -47.06 11.76
CA ALA A 104 -1.63 -47.19 11.76
C ALA A 104 -1.07 -46.76 13.12
N LYS A 105 -0.17 -47.57 13.67
CA LYS A 105 0.55 -47.27 14.92
C LYS A 105 2.02 -47.10 14.60
N ALA A 106 2.68 -46.13 15.24
CA ALA A 106 4.13 -46.01 15.15
C ALA A 106 4.80 -47.23 15.80
N HIS A 107 5.82 -47.78 15.15
CA HIS A 107 6.61 -48.86 15.73
C HIS A 107 7.38 -48.35 16.96
N LYS A 108 7.21 -49.01 18.11
CA LYS A 108 8.01 -48.77 19.31
C LYS A 108 8.83 -50.01 19.61
N ILE A 109 10.15 -49.86 19.62
CA ILE A 109 11.08 -50.80 20.23
C ILE A 109 11.27 -50.30 21.66
N ALA A 110 10.79 -51.08 22.64
CA ALA A 110 11.13 -50.84 24.03
C ALA A 110 12.54 -51.39 24.27
N MET A 111 13.45 -50.54 24.76
CA MET A 111 14.74 -50.97 25.31
C MET A 111 14.55 -51.60 26.67
#